data_AF-X1CT45-F1
#
_entry.id   AF-X1CT45-F1
#
_cell.length_a   1.000
_cell.length_b   1.000
_cell.length_c   1.000
_cell.angle_alpha   90.00
_cell.angle_beta   90.00
_cell.angle_gamma   90.00
#
_symmetry.space_group_name_H-M   'P 1'
#
loop_
_entity.id
_entity.type
_entity.pdbx_description
1 polymer ?
#
loop_
_entity_poly.entity_id
_entity_poly.type
_entity_poly.pdbx_seq_one_letter_code
_entity_poly.pdbx_strand_id
1 'polypeptide(L)'
;MNSMFNQFLTFSLLVIWALQHSTLASNFVKKKFVNNPFDQCYRILYNIISIVTLVLVEIVIAVFFIPNGVYITPFLDRSILQIQIVYCTLYFIGLTFAIGSFIQANPLRFLGILQNGPSDLKTGGFYRFSRHPLYAGFTLILLAGFLTSTNSVNSIKVLGYITYLI
;
A
#
# COMPACT_ATOMS: atom_id res chain seq x y z
N MET A 1 -9.95 3.79 -25.95
CA MET A 1 -10.72 4.29 -24.78
C MET A 1 -10.30 5.71 -24.48
N ASN A 2 -11.24 6.59 -24.10
CA ASN A 2 -10.92 7.95 -23.67
C ASN A 2 -9.99 7.88 -22.44
N SER A 3 -8.92 8.65 -22.42
CA SER A 3 -7.92 8.60 -21.34
C SER A 3 -8.48 9.07 -19.99
N MET A 4 -9.49 9.95 -19.98
CA MET A 4 -10.25 10.30 -18.77
C MET A 4 -11.04 9.11 -18.23
N PHE A 5 -11.53 8.24 -19.11
CA PHE A 5 -12.28 7.06 -18.70
C PHE A 5 -11.39 6.05 -17.95
N ASN A 6 -10.15 5.81 -18.41
CA ASN A 6 -9.21 4.93 -17.71
C ASN A 6 -8.81 5.47 -16.33
N GLN A 7 -8.65 6.79 -16.23
CA GLN A 7 -8.38 7.47 -14.96
C GLN A 7 -9.53 7.27 -13.97
N PHE A 8 -10.76 7.49 -14.42
CA PHE A 8 -11.97 7.25 -13.63
C PHE A 8 -12.12 5.79 -13.21
N LEU A 9 -11.88 4.83 -14.12
CA LEU A 9 -11.91 3.41 -13.81
C LEU A 9 -10.83 3.02 -12.79
N THR A 10 -9.63 3.57 -12.92
CA THR A 10 -8.52 3.35 -11.97
C THR A 10 -8.90 3.84 -10.59
N PHE A 11 -9.39 5.08 -10.48
CA PHE A 11 -9.89 5.63 -9.21
C PHE A 11 -11.01 4.77 -8.62
N SER A 12 -12.01 4.40 -9.44
CA SER A 12 -13.14 3.59 -8.99
C SER A 12 -12.70 2.23 -8.47
N LEU A 13 -11.76 1.58 -9.16
CA LEU A 13 -11.23 0.28 -8.77
C LEU A 13 -10.47 0.35 -7.43
N LEU A 14 -9.68 1.42 -7.22
CA LEU A 14 -9.00 1.67 -5.95
C LEU A 14 -9.99 1.92 -4.81
N VAL A 15 -11.05 2.70 -5.05
CA VAL A 15 -12.09 2.95 -4.05
C VAL A 15 -12.80 1.65 -3.68
N ILE A 16 -13.17 0.83 -4.66
CA ILE A 16 -13.81 -0.47 -4.42
C ILE A 16 -12.89 -1.38 -3.60
N TRP A 17 -11.61 -1.45 -3.97
CA TRP A 17 -10.63 -2.23 -3.23
C TRP A 17 -10.44 -1.71 -1.79
N ALA A 18 -10.28 -0.40 -1.62
CA ALA A 18 -10.12 0.22 -0.31
C ALA A 18 -11.34 -0.06 0.59
N LEU A 19 -12.56 0.10 0.06
CA LEU A 19 -13.80 -0.20 0.80
C LEU A 19 -13.88 -1.67 1.18
N GLN A 20 -13.55 -2.59 0.27
CA GLN A 20 -13.52 -4.02 0.55
C GLN A 20 -12.51 -4.34 1.66
N HIS A 21 -11.29 -3.82 1.56
CA HIS A 21 -10.24 -4.07 2.54
C HIS A 21 -10.59 -3.48 3.91
N SER A 22 -11.03 -2.21 3.95
CA SER A 22 -11.45 -1.55 5.20
C SER A 22 -12.66 -2.21 5.83
N THR A 23 -13.62 -2.70 5.04
CA THR A 23 -14.79 -3.41 5.56
C THR A 23 -14.38 -4.71 6.25
N LEU A 24 -13.54 -5.52 5.62
CA LEU A 24 -13.03 -6.74 6.27
C LEU A 24 -12.14 -6.40 7.47
N ALA A 25 -11.37 -5.32 7.41
CA ALA A 25 -10.54 -4.88 8.53
C ALA A 25 -11.34 -4.31 9.71
N SER A 26 -12.63 -3.99 9.52
CA SER A 26 -13.46 -3.31 10.52
C SER A 26 -13.74 -4.17 11.76
N ASN A 27 -13.93 -3.50 12.90
CA ASN A 27 -14.33 -4.17 14.14
C ASN A 27 -15.70 -4.88 14.00
N PHE A 28 -16.57 -4.40 13.12
CA PHE A 28 -17.88 -5.01 12.87
C PHE A 28 -17.75 -6.44 12.34
N VAL A 29 -16.82 -6.68 11.41
CA VAL A 29 -16.58 -8.03 10.88
C VAL A 29 -15.74 -8.84 11.85
N LYS A 30 -14.66 -8.26 12.40
CA LYS A 30 -13.75 -8.97 13.33
C LYS A 30 -14.44 -9.49 14.57
N LYS A 31 -15.37 -8.73 15.18
CA LYS A 31 -16.09 -9.15 16.39
C LYS A 31 -16.85 -10.47 16.24
N LYS A 32 -17.18 -10.90 15.01
CA LYS A 32 -17.81 -12.20 14.76
C LYS A 32 -16.87 -13.38 14.97
N PHE A 33 -15.56 -13.14 15.00
CA PHE A 33 -14.51 -14.16 15.10
C PHE A 33 -13.64 -14.01 16.36
N VAL A 34 -13.66 -12.83 17.02
CA VAL A 34 -12.93 -12.58 18.27
C VAL A 34 -13.33 -13.60 19.34
N ASN A 35 -12.33 -14.18 20.03
CA ASN A 35 -12.46 -15.24 21.05
C ASN A 35 -12.97 -16.60 20.56
N ASN A 36 -13.01 -16.81 19.24
CA ASN A 36 -13.31 -18.10 18.63
C ASN A 36 -12.00 -18.77 18.17
N PRO A 37 -11.84 -20.11 18.22
CA PRO A 37 -10.74 -20.82 17.55
C PRO A 37 -10.56 -20.42 16.07
N PHE A 38 -11.61 -19.88 15.43
CA PHE A 38 -11.55 -19.37 14.06
C PHE A 38 -10.93 -17.97 13.89
N ASP A 39 -10.54 -17.24 14.95
CA ASP A 39 -9.93 -15.90 14.82
C ASP A 39 -8.66 -15.93 13.95
N GLN A 40 -7.79 -16.92 14.19
CA GLN A 40 -6.56 -17.09 13.43
C GLN A 40 -6.84 -17.44 11.96
N CYS A 41 -7.80 -18.34 11.71
CA CYS A 41 -8.22 -18.71 10.36
C CYS A 41 -8.79 -17.49 9.61
N TYR A 42 -9.61 -16.69 10.29
CA TYR A 42 -10.14 -15.44 9.75
C TYR A 42 -9.03 -14.45 9.38
N ARG A 43 -8.02 -14.23 10.24
CA ARG A 43 -6.88 -13.35 9.94
C ARG A 43 -6.09 -13.80 8.72
N ILE A 44 -5.85 -15.12 8.58
CA ILE A 44 -5.16 -15.69 7.42
C ILE A 44 -6.01 -15.48 6.15
N LEU A 45 -7.31 -15.83 6.19
CA LEU A 45 -8.22 -15.64 5.06
C LEU A 45 -8.33 -14.18 4.65
N TYR A 46 -8.44 -13.26 5.61
CA TYR A 46 -8.43 -11.82 5.37
C TYR A 46 -7.17 -11.38 4.63
N ASN A 47 -5.99 -11.83 5.07
CA ASN A 47 -4.73 -11.49 4.41
C ASN A 47 -4.64 -12.07 3.00
N ILE A 48 -5.06 -13.33 2.80
CA ILE A 48 -5.12 -13.95 1.47
C ILE A 48 -6.04 -13.15 0.53
N ILE A 49 -7.26 -12.86 0.97
CA ILE A 49 -8.22 -12.05 0.19
C ILE A 49 -7.63 -10.68 -0.14
N SER A 50 -7.01 -10.02 0.85
CA SER A 50 -6.41 -8.69 0.67
C SER A 50 -5.26 -8.70 -0.34
N ILE A 51 -4.38 -9.70 -0.28
CA ILE A 51 -3.25 -9.83 -1.22
C ILE A 51 -3.77 -10.15 -2.62
N VAL A 52 -4.65 -11.13 -2.75
CA VAL A 52 -5.20 -11.55 -4.06
C VAL A 52 -5.94 -10.39 -4.73
N THR A 53 -6.82 -9.71 -4.00
CA THR A 53 -7.58 -8.57 -4.54
C THR A 53 -6.65 -7.41 -4.92
N LEU A 54 -5.65 -7.08 -4.09
CA LEU A 54 -4.66 -6.05 -4.43
C LEU A 54 -3.86 -6.42 -5.69
N VAL A 55 -3.40 -7.67 -5.82
CA VAL A 55 -2.68 -8.16 -7.00
C VAL A 55 -3.54 -8.09 -8.25
N LEU A 56 -4.83 -8.48 -8.16
CA LEU A 56 -5.75 -8.36 -9.28
C LEU A 56 -5.97 -6.91 -9.71
N VAL A 57 -6.12 -5.99 -8.75
CA VAL A 57 -6.22 -4.55 -9.02
C VAL A 57 -4.96 -4.05 -9.72
N GLU A 58 -3.77 -4.41 -9.24
CA GLU A 58 -2.50 -4.02 -9.86
C GLU A 58 -2.35 -4.57 -11.28
N ILE A 59 -2.69 -5.84 -11.51
CA ILE A 59 -2.65 -6.46 -12.84
C ILE A 59 -3.61 -5.73 -13.78
N VAL A 60 -4.85 -5.48 -13.33
CA VAL A 60 -5.85 -4.81 -14.17
C VAL A 60 -5.39 -3.40 -14.56
N ILE A 61 -4.89 -2.62 -13.60
CA ILE A 61 -4.41 -1.27 -13.88
C ILE A 61 -3.18 -1.31 -14.79
N ALA A 62 -2.20 -2.18 -14.50
CA ALA A 62 -0.95 -2.25 -15.25
C ALA A 62 -1.13 -2.72 -16.70
N VAL A 63 -1.98 -3.72 -16.92
CA VAL A 63 -2.16 -4.33 -18.25
C VAL A 63 -3.17 -3.55 -19.10
N PHE A 64 -4.29 -3.09 -18.51
CA PHE A 64 -5.37 -2.51 -19.31
C PHE A 64 -5.42 -0.99 -19.27
N PHE A 65 -5.01 -0.34 -18.17
CA PHE A 65 -5.23 1.10 -17.98
C PHE A 65 -3.98 1.94 -18.22
N ILE A 66 -2.82 1.55 -17.68
CA ILE A 66 -1.55 2.29 -17.83
C ILE A 66 -1.17 2.51 -19.31
N PRO A 67 -1.24 1.50 -20.21
CA PRO A 67 -0.88 1.70 -21.62
C PRO A 67 -1.76 2.73 -22.33
N ASN A 68 -2.97 2.96 -21.82
CA ASN A 68 -3.94 3.92 -22.35
C ASN A 68 -4.00 5.22 -21.53
N GLY A 69 -3.00 5.46 -20.66
CA GLY A 69 -2.86 6.70 -19.88
C GLY A 69 -2.33 7.86 -20.73
N VAL A 70 -2.61 9.09 -20.30
CA VAL A 70 -2.03 10.28 -20.95
C VAL A 70 -0.61 10.48 -20.46
N TYR A 71 0.29 10.84 -21.37
CA TYR A 71 1.58 11.37 -20.99
C TYR A 71 1.41 12.73 -20.32
N ILE A 72 1.88 12.86 -19.09
CA ILE A 72 1.87 14.11 -18.33
C ILE A 72 3.30 14.55 -18.02
N THR A 73 3.49 15.85 -17.88
CA THR A 73 4.74 16.39 -17.34
C THR A 73 4.86 15.98 -15.87
N PRO A 74 5.99 15.38 -15.45
CA PRO A 74 6.18 15.00 -14.06
C PRO A 74 6.35 16.27 -13.19
N PHE A 75 6.01 16.18 -11.91
CA PHE A 75 6.24 17.29 -10.97
C PHE A 75 7.74 17.59 -10.81
N LEU A 76 8.56 16.55 -10.81
CA LEU A 76 10.01 16.62 -10.75
C LEU A 76 10.62 15.89 -11.95
N ASP A 77 11.41 16.61 -12.74
CA ASP A 77 12.08 16.06 -13.91
C ASP A 77 13.25 15.16 -13.53
N ARG A 78 13.17 13.87 -13.90
CA ARG A 78 14.22 12.87 -13.66
C ARG A 78 15.50 13.12 -14.47
N SER A 79 15.48 14.01 -15.47
CA SER A 79 16.70 14.38 -16.20
C SER A 79 17.69 15.17 -15.33
N ILE A 80 17.19 15.81 -14.27
CA ILE A 80 17.97 16.65 -13.35
C ILE A 80 18.61 15.78 -12.26
N LEU A 81 19.94 15.82 -12.13
CA LEU A 81 20.70 15.00 -11.18
C LEU A 81 20.20 15.18 -9.72
N GLN A 82 19.91 16.42 -9.31
CA GLN A 82 19.41 16.73 -7.98
C GLN A 82 18.07 16.03 -7.69
N ILE A 83 17.21 15.93 -8.70
CA ILE A 83 15.93 15.21 -8.58
C ILE A 83 16.15 13.71 -8.48
N GLN A 84 17.12 13.15 -9.19
CA GLN A 84 17.49 11.73 -9.04
C GLN A 84 17.98 11.43 -7.62
N ILE A 85 18.77 12.33 -7.04
CA ILE A 85 19.23 12.22 -5.64
C ILE A 85 18.01 12.21 -4.71
N VAL A 86 17.09 13.17 -4.83
CA VAL A 86 15.87 13.23 -4.01
C VAL A 86 15.03 11.96 -4.17
N TYR A 87 14.82 11.49 -5.39
CA TYR A 87 14.09 10.25 -5.68
C TYR A 87 14.73 9.06 -4.97
N CYS A 88 16.04 8.86 -5.15
CA CYS A 88 16.79 7.77 -4.54
C CYS A 88 16.71 7.85 -3.01
N THR A 89 16.89 9.04 -2.43
CA THR A 89 16.80 9.24 -0.98
C THR A 89 15.42 8.86 -0.45
N LEU A 90 14.34 9.37 -1.04
CA LEU A 90 12.97 9.04 -0.62
C LEU A 90 12.68 7.54 -0.77
N TYR A 91 13.07 6.95 -1.91
CA TYR A 91 12.85 5.54 -2.20
C TYR A 91 13.59 4.64 -1.22
N PHE A 92 14.89 4.85 -1.01
CA PHE A 92 15.71 3.99 -0.14
C PHE A 92 15.38 4.18 1.33
N ILE A 93 15.10 5.40 1.81
CA ILE A 93 14.61 5.60 3.18
C ILE A 93 13.26 4.89 3.36
N GLY A 94 12.34 5.06 2.40
CA GLY A 94 11.05 4.39 2.40
C GLY A 94 11.19 2.86 2.43
N LEU A 95 12.09 2.30 1.62
CA LEU A 95 12.40 0.88 1.57
C LEU A 95 12.97 0.37 2.88
N THR A 96 13.89 1.10 3.51
CA THR A 96 14.44 0.77 4.83
C THR A 96 13.34 0.73 5.89
N PHE A 97 12.45 1.72 5.92
CA PHE A 97 11.32 1.73 6.85
C PHE A 97 10.33 0.58 6.58
N ALA A 98 10.00 0.34 5.32
CA ALA A 98 9.04 -0.70 4.94
C ALA A 98 9.55 -2.10 5.28
N ILE A 99 10.73 -2.47 4.76
CA ILE A 99 11.32 -3.80 5.00
C ILE A 99 11.70 -3.95 6.48
N GLY A 100 12.37 -2.94 7.06
CA GLY A 100 12.84 -2.99 8.43
C GLY A 100 11.70 -3.15 9.44
N SER A 101 10.61 -2.40 9.28
CA SER A 101 9.44 -2.56 10.13
C SER A 101 8.67 -3.86 9.88
N PHE A 102 8.59 -4.34 8.64
CA PHE A 102 7.96 -5.62 8.31
C PHE A 102 8.69 -6.80 8.98
N ILE A 103 10.02 -6.81 8.91
CA ILE A 103 10.85 -7.81 9.62
C ILE A 103 10.64 -7.70 11.13
N GLN A 104 10.68 -6.47 11.68
CA GLN A 104 10.48 -6.24 13.12
C GLN A 104 9.08 -6.67 13.61
N ALA A 105 8.06 -6.54 12.76
CA ALA A 105 6.69 -6.98 13.04
C ALA A 105 6.52 -8.52 13.04
N ASN A 106 7.54 -9.26 12.61
CA ASN A 106 7.52 -10.69 12.32
C ASN A 106 6.52 -11.03 11.19
N PRO A 107 7.01 -11.31 9.97
CA PRO A 107 6.16 -11.60 8.80
C PRO A 107 5.09 -12.66 9.03
N LEU A 108 5.39 -13.71 9.79
CA LEU A 108 4.43 -14.79 10.07
C LEU A 108 3.29 -14.33 11.00
N ARG A 109 3.60 -13.46 11.97
CA ARG A 109 2.57 -12.84 12.83
C ARG A 109 1.75 -11.83 12.04
N PHE A 110 2.37 -11.05 11.16
CA PHE A 110 1.70 -10.12 10.26
C PHE A 110 0.69 -10.86 9.36
N LEU A 111 1.09 -12.00 8.78
CA LEU A 111 0.22 -12.86 7.98
C LEU A 111 -0.86 -13.59 8.78
N GLY A 112 -0.82 -13.53 10.11
CA GLY A 112 -1.78 -14.22 10.98
C GLY A 112 -1.48 -15.71 11.18
N ILE A 113 -0.35 -16.21 10.68
CA ILE A 113 0.10 -17.60 10.85
C ILE A 113 0.48 -17.85 12.31
N LEU A 114 1.09 -16.86 12.97
CA LEU A 114 1.37 -16.90 14.40
C LEU A 114 0.37 -16.00 15.15
N GLN A 115 -0.08 -16.48 16.33
CA GLN A 115 -0.97 -15.73 17.20
C GLN A 115 -0.24 -14.54 17.84
N ASN A 116 -1.00 -13.52 18.24
CA ASN A 116 -0.46 -12.36 18.98
C ASN A 116 -0.73 -12.54 20.47
N GLY A 117 0.27 -12.29 21.29
CA GLY A 117 0.20 -12.25 22.74
C GLY A 117 0.46 -10.84 23.30
N PRO A 118 0.20 -10.63 24.59
CA PRO A 118 0.34 -9.32 25.24
C PRO A 118 1.76 -8.74 25.17
N SER A 119 2.78 -9.59 25.13
CA SER A 119 4.19 -9.21 25.06
C SER A 119 4.67 -8.81 23.65
N ASP A 120 3.80 -8.86 22.64
CA ASP A 120 4.20 -8.60 21.25
C ASP A 120 4.15 -7.13 20.84
N LEU A 121 3.67 -6.24 21.72
CA LEU A 121 3.67 -4.81 21.45
C LEU A 121 5.10 -4.30 21.23
N LYS A 122 5.37 -3.81 20.02
CA LYS A 122 6.68 -3.24 19.66
C LYS A 122 6.69 -1.74 19.88
N THR A 123 7.62 -1.26 20.69
CA THR A 123 7.83 0.18 20.96
C THR A 123 9.25 0.65 20.62
N GLY A 124 10.20 -0.26 20.42
CA GLY A 124 11.58 0.05 20.00
C GLY A 124 11.80 0.01 18.49
N GLY A 125 13.04 0.19 18.04
CA GLY A 125 13.42 0.09 16.62
C GLY A 125 12.70 1.12 15.74
N PHE A 126 12.08 0.69 14.64
CA PHE A 126 11.30 1.57 13.76
C PHE A 126 10.03 2.11 14.45
N TYR A 127 9.44 1.34 15.36
CA TYR A 127 8.23 1.71 16.10
C TYR A 127 8.45 2.82 17.13
N ARG A 128 9.72 3.22 17.39
CA ARG A 128 10.02 4.38 18.25
C ARG A 128 9.70 5.71 17.57
N PHE A 129 9.66 5.73 16.24
CA PHE A 129 9.47 6.95 15.44
C PHE A 129 8.03 7.13 14.99
N SER A 130 7.28 6.04 14.81
CA SER A 130 5.89 6.06 14.36
C SER A 130 5.17 4.80 14.87
N ARG A 131 3.85 4.91 15.07
CA ARG A 131 2.99 3.74 15.35
C ARG A 131 2.79 2.86 14.11
N HIS A 132 2.98 3.41 12.92
CA HIS A 132 2.81 2.74 11.63
C HIS A 132 4.02 2.95 10.71
N PRO A 133 5.23 2.50 11.11
CA PRO A 133 6.45 2.74 10.33
C PRO A 133 6.43 2.08 8.94
N LEU A 134 5.71 0.96 8.79
CA LEU A 134 5.49 0.30 7.51
C LEU A 134 4.76 1.21 6.52
N TYR A 135 3.73 1.92 6.98
CA TYR A 135 2.94 2.82 6.15
C TYR A 135 3.74 4.06 5.77
N ALA A 136 4.52 4.60 6.72
CA ALA A 136 5.46 5.68 6.42
C ALA A 136 6.45 5.27 5.33
N GLY A 137 7.01 4.06 5.41
CA GLY A 137 7.91 3.51 4.39
C GLY A 137 7.28 3.43 3.00
N PHE A 138 6.10 2.81 2.89
CA PHE A 138 5.37 2.73 1.61
C PHE A 138 4.97 4.12 1.09
N THR A 139 4.56 5.04 1.96
CA THR A 139 4.20 6.41 1.57
C THR A 139 5.38 7.14 0.93
N LEU A 140 6.59 6.99 1.46
CA LEU A 140 7.80 7.60 0.88
C LEU A 140 8.15 7.01 -0.50
N ILE A 141 8.04 5.68 -0.65
CA ILE A 141 8.25 5.01 -1.94
C ILE A 141 7.23 5.50 -2.98
N LEU A 142 5.95 5.52 -2.59
CA LEU A 142 4.86 5.97 -3.45
C LEU A 142 5.02 7.45 -3.81
N LEU A 143 5.39 8.30 -2.85
CA LEU A 143 5.63 9.72 -3.09
C LEU A 143 6.76 9.94 -4.11
N ALA A 144 7.87 9.21 -3.99
CA ALA A 144 8.96 9.26 -4.98
C ALA A 144 8.47 8.88 -6.38
N GLY A 145 7.64 7.83 -6.47
CA GLY A 145 7.00 7.40 -7.71
C GLY A 145 6.04 8.44 -8.30
N PHE A 146 5.20 9.05 -7.47
CA PHE A 146 4.24 10.08 -7.87
C PHE A 146 4.91 11.31 -8.43
N LEU A 147 5.87 11.88 -7.68
CA LEU A 147 6.56 13.12 -8.04
C LEU A 147 7.26 13.04 -9.39
N THR A 148 7.60 11.84 -9.83
CA THR A 148 8.37 11.61 -11.05
C THR A 148 7.60 10.83 -12.12
N SER A 149 6.30 10.62 -11.93
CA SER A 149 5.48 9.88 -12.88
C SER A 149 5.15 10.72 -14.10
N THR A 150 5.27 10.12 -15.29
CA THR A 150 4.90 10.72 -16.58
C THR A 150 3.57 10.17 -17.12
N ASN A 151 2.85 9.35 -16.34
CA ASN A 151 1.63 8.69 -16.79
C ASN A 151 0.47 9.05 -15.85
N SER A 152 -0.62 9.58 -16.41
CA SER A 152 -1.76 10.05 -15.62
C SER A 152 -2.45 8.95 -14.83
N VAL A 153 -2.59 7.75 -15.40
CA VAL A 153 -3.21 6.60 -14.73
C VAL A 153 -2.34 6.14 -13.56
N ASN A 154 -1.03 6.03 -13.76
CA ASN A 154 -0.12 5.67 -12.68
C ASN A 154 -0.11 6.73 -11.56
N SER A 155 -0.22 8.01 -11.91
CA SER A 155 -0.28 9.10 -10.94
C SER A 155 -1.53 9.01 -10.05
N ILE A 156 -2.70 8.75 -10.65
CA ILE A 156 -3.95 8.52 -9.91
C ILE A 156 -3.85 7.27 -9.04
N LYS A 157 -3.28 6.18 -9.58
CA LYS A 157 -3.04 4.94 -8.83
C LYS A 157 -2.24 5.20 -7.56
N VAL A 158 -1.10 5.86 -7.70
CA VAL A 158 -0.19 6.15 -6.59
C VAL A 158 -0.83 7.12 -5.59
N LEU A 159 -1.53 8.16 -6.04
CA LEU A 159 -2.28 9.06 -5.15
C LEU A 159 -3.37 8.32 -4.36
N GLY A 160 -4.08 7.40 -5.00
CA GLY A 160 -5.07 6.56 -4.32
C GLY A 160 -4.45 5.75 -3.19
N TYR A 161 -3.29 5.14 -3.42
CA TYR A 161 -2.57 4.41 -2.36
C TYR A 161 -2.04 5.30 -1.25
N ILE A 162 -1.49 6.48 -1.58
CA ILE A 162 -1.05 7.45 -0.55
C ILE A 162 -2.23 7.85 0.32
N THR A 163 -3.37 8.20 -0.31
CA THR A 163 -4.60 8.59 0.41
C THR A 163 -5.12 7.47 1.30
N TYR A 164 -4.99 6.22 0.86
CA TYR A 164 -5.41 5.06 1.64
C TYR A 164 -4.52 4.79 2.87
N LEU A 165 -3.24 5.17 2.81
CA LEU A 165 -2.26 4.88 3.88
C LEU A 165 -2.18 5.95 4.98
N ILE A 166 -2.71 7.16 4.72
CA ILE A 166 -2.71 8.30 5.63
C ILE A 166 -4.03 8.33 6.42
#